data_AF-A0A377XT53-F1
#
_entry.id   AF-A0A377XT53-F1
#
_cell.length_a   1.000
_cell.length_b   1.000
_cell.length_c   1.000
_cell.angle_alpha   90.00
_cell.angle_beta   90.00
_cell.angle_gamma   90.00
#
_symmetry.space_group_name_H-M   'P 1'
#
loop_
_entity.id
_entity.type
_entity.pdbx_description
1 polymer ?
#
loop_
_entity_poly.entity_id
_entity_poly.type
_entity_poly.pdbx_seq_one_letter_code
_entity_poly.pdbx_strand_id
1 'polypeptide(L)'
;MPPRQSGYFLNESKISAKNTSLTFVGDSFKNTGNINSTGQTTIQSLKQDGSANTGEIYNLGNITGENINLQTNGTLAQSSSGRIEATNAITAHSYWLNQNGYMKAADITTDHGVVNNYGNITAKNISITTYSDITNEGQISSTDDLTLNTKNKGAIYNYSTLSAGGNMTLTATKVVNGGKSCGILGLAKCGVGTLTADKLVLNSSQKYVSDMGGKQYFKSTEVNTVK
;
A
#
# COMPACT_ATOMS: atom_id res chain seq x y z
N MET A 1 30.87 4.11 -23.66
CA MET A 1 29.75 4.24 -22.70
C MET A 1 30.33 4.71 -21.38
N PRO A 2 29.91 5.86 -20.83
CA PRO A 2 30.31 6.20 -19.47
C PRO A 2 29.71 5.17 -18.50
N PRO A 3 30.45 4.76 -17.46
CA PRO A 3 29.94 3.79 -16.49
C PRO A 3 28.70 4.35 -15.79
N ARG A 4 27.64 3.55 -15.68
CA ARG A 4 26.53 3.85 -14.77
C ARG A 4 27.11 3.92 -13.36
N GLN A 5 27.19 5.10 -12.77
CA GLN A 5 27.41 5.21 -11.33
C GLN A 5 26.16 4.65 -10.65
N SER A 6 26.28 3.44 -10.12
CA SER A 6 25.31 2.86 -9.21
C SER A 6 25.35 3.69 -7.92
N GLY A 7 24.38 4.60 -7.78
CA GLY A 7 24.26 5.49 -6.64
C GLY A 7 23.39 4.85 -5.57
N TYR A 8 23.96 4.65 -4.39
CA TYR A 8 23.25 4.21 -3.19
C TYR A 8 23.30 5.32 -2.13
N PHE A 9 22.13 5.70 -1.62
CA PHE A 9 22.00 6.68 -0.54
C PHE A 9 21.55 5.98 0.73
N LEU A 10 22.23 6.26 1.85
CA LEU A 10 21.99 5.59 3.13
C LEU A 10 21.78 6.60 4.25
N ASN A 11 20.72 6.41 5.02
CA ASN A 11 20.58 6.99 6.36
C ASN A 11 20.65 5.89 7.43
N GLU A 12 21.72 5.89 8.23
CA GLU A 12 21.93 4.94 9.34
C GLU A 12 21.65 5.52 10.73
N SER A 13 21.43 6.82 10.85
CA SER A 13 21.33 7.48 12.16
C SER A 13 20.07 8.35 12.26
N LYS A 14 20.20 9.67 12.17
CA LYS A 14 19.08 10.59 12.39
C LYS A 14 19.16 11.78 11.43
N ILE A 15 18.06 12.03 10.75
CA ILE A 15 17.75 13.28 10.05
C ILE A 15 16.61 13.93 10.83
N SER A 16 16.75 15.20 11.22
CA SER A 16 15.74 15.91 12.01
C SER A 16 15.61 17.34 11.54
N ALA A 17 14.42 17.73 11.09
CA ALA A 17 14.16 19.06 10.56
C ALA A 17 12.67 19.41 10.70
N LYS A 18 12.28 20.66 10.40
CA LYS A 18 10.86 20.98 10.20
C LYS A 18 10.37 20.29 8.93
N ASN A 19 11.05 20.52 7.82
CA ASN A 19 10.78 19.88 6.53
C ASN A 19 12.03 19.15 6.06
N THR A 20 11.86 17.93 5.56
CA THR A 20 12.93 17.12 4.99
C THR A 20 12.59 16.81 3.53
N SER A 21 13.52 17.08 2.62
CA SER A 21 13.42 16.68 1.21
C SER A 21 14.68 15.91 0.82
N LEU A 22 14.50 14.66 0.43
CA LEU A 22 15.55 13.77 -0.05
C LEU A 22 15.22 13.39 -1.49
N THR A 23 16.00 13.91 -2.43
CA THR A 23 15.88 13.56 -3.85
C THR A 23 17.18 12.87 -4.28
N PHE A 24 17.05 11.74 -4.94
CA PHE A 24 18.22 10.98 -5.41
C PHE A 24 18.08 10.55 -6.87
N VAL A 25 19.21 10.58 -7.56
CA VAL A 25 19.42 9.98 -8.87
C VAL A 25 20.32 8.77 -8.65
N GLY A 26 19.78 7.56 -8.76
CA GLY A 26 20.52 6.34 -8.45
C GLY A 26 19.62 5.13 -8.35
N ASP A 27 20.19 4.03 -7.86
CA ASP A 27 19.54 2.72 -7.81
C ASP A 27 18.72 2.56 -6.52
N SER A 28 19.14 3.16 -5.40
CA SER A 28 18.37 3.06 -4.16
C SER A 28 18.66 4.13 -3.11
N PHE A 29 17.63 4.41 -2.31
CA PHE A 29 17.71 5.06 -1.02
C PHE A 29 17.28 4.08 0.06
N LYS A 30 18.14 3.86 1.07
CA LYS A 30 17.88 2.98 2.21
C LYS A 30 17.88 3.77 3.52
N ASN A 31 16.80 3.66 4.27
CA ASN A 31 16.68 4.21 5.61
C ASN A 31 16.72 3.10 6.66
N THR A 32 17.80 3.01 7.43
CA THR A 32 17.88 2.16 8.65
C THR A 32 17.79 2.97 9.93
N GLY A 33 18.01 4.29 9.84
CA GLY A 33 17.89 5.24 10.95
C GLY A 33 16.50 5.86 11.09
N ASN A 34 16.48 7.12 11.54
CA ASN A 34 15.28 7.91 11.79
C ASN A 34 15.26 9.15 10.88
N ILE A 35 14.12 9.40 10.24
CA ILE A 35 13.83 10.67 9.57
C ILE A 35 12.67 11.29 10.33
N ASN A 36 12.96 12.34 11.09
CA ASN A 36 12.01 12.98 11.98
C ASN A 36 11.72 14.40 11.50
N SER A 37 10.64 14.56 10.73
CA SER A 37 10.13 15.88 10.38
C SER A 37 8.94 16.25 11.25
N THR A 38 8.80 17.52 11.61
CA THR A 38 7.57 18.03 12.26
C THR A 38 6.54 18.55 11.26
N GLY A 39 6.95 18.82 10.02
CA GLY A 39 6.14 19.23 8.88
C GLY A 39 6.23 18.21 7.74
N GLN A 40 6.68 18.61 6.55
CA GLN A 40 6.74 17.74 5.37
C GLN A 40 7.99 16.85 5.35
N THR A 41 7.83 15.55 5.10
CA THR A 41 8.90 14.65 4.65
C THR A 41 8.64 14.25 3.20
N THR A 42 9.62 14.44 2.33
CA THR A 42 9.55 14.05 0.90
C THR A 42 10.78 13.21 0.55
N ILE A 43 10.55 12.03 -0.03
CA ILE A 43 11.63 11.16 -0.52
C ILE A 43 11.31 10.73 -1.95
N GLN A 44 12.18 11.07 -2.90
CA GLN A 44 11.89 10.91 -4.32
C GLN A 44 13.09 10.33 -5.08
N SER A 45 12.85 9.29 -5.87
CA SER A 45 13.76 8.85 -6.92
C SER A 45 13.43 9.58 -8.21
N LEU A 46 14.29 10.52 -8.60
CA LEU A 46 14.11 11.32 -9.83
C LEU A 46 15.30 11.12 -10.78
N LYS A 47 15.08 11.37 -12.06
CA LYS A 47 16.13 11.52 -13.05
C LYS A 47 16.68 12.94 -12.96
N GLN A 48 17.80 13.19 -13.64
CA GLN A 48 18.38 14.55 -13.69
C GLN A 48 17.44 15.58 -14.32
N ASP A 49 16.52 15.16 -15.19
CA ASP A 49 15.48 16.00 -15.79
C ASP A 49 14.26 16.25 -14.88
N GLY A 50 14.28 15.75 -13.64
CA GLY A 50 13.20 15.90 -12.66
C GLY A 50 12.04 14.93 -12.83
N SER A 51 12.01 14.10 -13.88
CA SER A 51 11.00 13.04 -14.03
C SER A 51 11.27 11.87 -13.07
N ALA A 52 10.24 11.07 -12.77
CA ALA A 52 10.38 9.93 -11.88
C ALA A 52 11.37 8.88 -12.42
N ASN A 53 12.27 8.41 -11.55
CA ASN A 53 13.27 7.38 -11.80
C ASN A 53 12.89 6.07 -11.11
N THR A 54 13.55 4.97 -11.45
CA THR A 54 13.23 3.62 -10.98
C THR A 54 13.98 3.18 -9.73
N GLY A 55 14.66 4.10 -9.03
CA GLY A 55 15.45 3.76 -7.85
C GLY A 55 14.57 3.32 -6.68
N GLU A 56 14.96 2.27 -5.98
CA GLU A 56 14.23 1.74 -4.84
C GLU A 56 14.23 2.72 -3.66
N ILE A 57 13.09 2.84 -2.99
CA ILE A 57 13.00 3.44 -1.65
C ILE A 57 12.79 2.28 -0.68
N TYR A 58 13.77 2.01 0.17
CA TYR A 58 13.72 0.92 1.15
C TYR A 58 13.76 1.45 2.59
N ASN A 59 12.68 1.23 3.34
CA ASN A 59 12.57 1.64 4.74
C ASN A 59 12.69 0.44 5.69
N LEU A 60 13.73 0.44 6.52
CA LEU A 60 13.93 -0.45 7.66
C LEU A 60 13.69 0.24 9.01
N GLY A 61 13.93 1.55 9.06
CA GLY A 61 13.84 2.39 10.24
C GLY A 61 12.53 3.17 10.33
N ASN A 62 12.60 4.39 10.86
CA ASN A 62 11.44 5.25 11.09
C ASN A 62 11.43 6.45 10.14
N ILE A 63 10.28 6.74 9.55
CA ILE A 63 10.00 7.98 8.80
C ILE A 63 8.78 8.63 9.42
N THR A 64 8.93 9.83 9.95
CA THR A 64 7.84 10.61 10.55
C THR A 64 7.71 12.00 9.93
N GLY A 65 6.50 12.54 10.00
CA GLY A 65 6.13 13.85 9.45
C GLY A 65 4.72 14.25 9.84
N GLU A 66 4.37 15.52 9.63
CA GLU A 66 2.96 15.90 9.50
C GLU A 66 2.39 15.31 8.21
N ASN A 67 3.13 15.51 7.11
CA ASN A 67 2.80 14.98 5.79
C ASN A 67 4.01 14.22 5.25
N ILE A 68 3.77 13.08 4.60
CA ILE A 68 4.82 12.26 4.00
C ILE A 68 4.47 12.04 2.52
N ASN A 69 5.44 12.30 1.64
CA ASN A 69 5.34 12.02 0.21
C ASN A 69 6.52 11.12 -0.23
N LEU A 70 6.21 9.98 -0.83
CA LEU A 70 7.18 9.01 -1.32
C LEU A 70 6.97 8.76 -2.81
N GLN A 71 7.98 8.97 -3.65
CA GLN A 71 7.83 8.81 -5.10
C GLN A 71 8.99 8.03 -5.72
N THR A 72 8.66 7.00 -6.49
CA THR A 72 9.57 6.29 -7.37
C THR A 72 8.79 5.63 -8.52
N ASN A 73 9.41 5.32 -9.65
CA ASN A 73 8.89 4.37 -10.64
C ASN A 73 9.46 2.95 -10.43
N GLY A 74 10.18 2.74 -9.33
CA GLY A 74 10.72 1.45 -8.91
C GLY A 74 9.89 0.85 -7.78
N THR A 75 10.58 0.26 -6.82
CA THR A 75 9.96 -0.36 -5.65
C THR A 75 9.95 0.61 -4.47
N LEU A 76 8.79 0.75 -3.82
CA LEU A 76 8.69 1.26 -2.46
C LEU A 76 8.54 0.05 -1.53
N ALA A 77 9.61 -0.31 -0.86
CA ALA A 77 9.69 -1.44 0.03
C ALA A 77 9.77 -0.98 1.48
N GLN A 78 8.95 -1.60 2.33
CA GLN A 78 9.02 -1.44 3.78
C GLN A 78 9.30 -2.80 4.41
N SER A 79 10.35 -2.87 5.23
CA SER A 79 10.68 -4.04 6.04
C SER A 79 9.68 -4.24 7.16
N SER A 80 9.63 -5.43 7.76
CA SER A 80 8.78 -5.75 8.92
C SER A 80 9.05 -4.87 10.14
N SER A 81 10.29 -4.38 10.30
CA SER A 81 10.67 -3.41 11.34
C SER A 81 10.42 -1.95 10.95
N GLY A 82 10.17 -1.67 9.67
CA GLY A 82 10.05 -0.32 9.14
C GLY A 82 8.73 0.33 9.52
N ARG A 83 8.78 1.62 9.85
CA ARG A 83 7.60 2.43 10.20
C ARG A 83 7.57 3.71 9.37
N ILE A 84 6.42 4.01 8.79
CA ILE A 84 6.10 5.30 8.16
C ILE A 84 4.87 5.85 8.89
N GLU A 85 5.03 6.94 9.63
CA GLU A 85 3.96 7.53 10.43
C GLU A 85 3.81 9.02 10.16
N ALA A 86 2.70 9.41 9.54
CA ALA A 86 2.30 10.79 9.41
C ALA A 86 1.21 11.13 10.45
N THR A 87 1.16 12.38 10.90
CA THR A 87 0.01 12.83 11.73
C THR A 87 -1.18 13.26 10.87
N ASN A 88 -0.94 13.76 9.67
CA ASN A 88 -1.97 14.17 8.71
C ASN A 88 -2.04 13.18 7.54
N ALA A 89 -1.15 13.28 6.55
CA ALA A 89 -1.30 12.53 5.30
C ALA A 89 -0.06 11.74 4.88
N ILE A 90 -0.26 10.56 4.30
CA ILE A 90 0.72 9.85 3.49
C ILE A 90 0.24 9.82 2.04
N THR A 91 1.12 10.27 1.15
CA THR A 91 0.99 10.08 -0.29
C THR A 91 2.16 9.24 -0.79
N ALA A 92 1.88 8.31 -1.70
CA ALA A 92 2.94 7.49 -2.27
C ALA A 92 2.64 7.06 -3.71
N HIS A 93 3.70 7.05 -4.52
CA HIS A 93 3.71 6.54 -5.89
C HIS A 93 4.86 5.55 -6.09
N SER A 94 4.58 4.35 -6.61
CA SER A 94 5.60 3.35 -6.97
C SER A 94 5.16 2.38 -8.05
N TYR A 95 6.08 1.75 -8.77
CA TYR A 95 5.69 0.62 -9.62
C TYR A 95 5.32 -0.60 -8.79
N TRP A 96 6.13 -0.94 -7.78
CA TRP A 96 5.80 -1.96 -6.78
C TRP A 96 5.67 -1.35 -5.40
N LEU A 97 4.60 -1.68 -4.69
CA LEU A 97 4.49 -1.44 -3.26
C LEU A 97 4.62 -2.77 -2.51
N ASN A 98 5.67 -2.90 -1.70
CA ASN A 98 5.89 -4.06 -0.83
C ASN A 98 5.86 -3.62 0.64
N GLN A 99 4.68 -3.65 1.27
CA GLN A 99 4.50 -3.23 2.66
C GLN A 99 4.56 -4.41 3.62
N ASN A 100 5.67 -4.58 4.34
CA ASN A 100 5.79 -5.61 5.38
C ASN A 100 5.73 -5.03 6.80
N GLY A 101 5.96 -3.72 6.95
CA GLY A 101 6.01 -3.03 8.25
C GLY A 101 4.72 -2.30 8.61
N TYR A 102 4.86 -1.12 9.20
CA TYR A 102 3.74 -0.31 9.69
C TYR A 102 3.60 1.01 8.93
N MET A 103 2.42 1.31 8.41
CA MET A 103 2.07 2.59 7.79
C MET A 103 0.86 3.19 8.49
N LYS A 104 0.99 4.44 8.98
CA LYS A 104 -0.10 5.12 9.69
C LYS A 104 -0.22 6.60 9.35
N ALA A 105 -1.43 7.08 9.12
CA ALA A 105 -1.76 8.50 8.97
C ALA A 105 -3.21 8.81 9.39
N ALA A 106 -3.64 10.07 9.31
CA ALA A 106 -5.07 10.36 9.24
C ALA A 106 -5.60 9.97 7.87
N ASP A 107 -4.92 10.36 6.79
CA ASP A 107 -5.29 9.99 5.42
C ASP A 107 -4.13 9.32 4.69
N ILE A 108 -4.40 8.19 4.03
CA ILE A 108 -3.45 7.51 3.16
C ILE A 108 -4.04 7.48 1.75
N THR A 109 -3.36 8.12 0.79
CA THR A 109 -3.74 8.07 -0.62
C THR A 109 -2.54 7.67 -1.46
N THR A 110 -2.60 6.52 -2.11
CA THR A 110 -1.45 6.00 -2.86
C THR A 110 -1.86 5.44 -4.22
N ASP A 111 -0.91 5.47 -5.16
CA ASP A 111 -1.10 4.89 -6.49
C ASP A 111 0.12 4.06 -6.92
N HIS A 112 -0.13 2.83 -7.37
CA HIS A 112 0.94 1.88 -7.68
C HIS A 112 0.73 1.09 -8.96
N GLY A 113 1.78 0.46 -9.47
CA GLY A 113 1.66 -0.57 -10.50
C GLY A 113 1.02 -1.85 -9.95
N VAL A 114 1.55 -2.37 -8.84
CA VAL A 114 1.08 -3.55 -8.09
C VAL A 114 1.26 -3.31 -6.58
N VAL A 115 0.38 -3.88 -5.76
CA VAL A 115 0.43 -3.76 -4.30
C VAL A 115 0.48 -5.12 -3.61
N ASN A 116 1.49 -5.32 -2.76
CA ASN A 116 1.58 -6.42 -1.82
C ASN A 116 1.65 -5.88 -0.39
N ASN A 117 0.68 -6.24 0.44
CA ASN A 117 0.66 -5.92 1.85
C ASN A 117 0.78 -7.19 2.70
N TYR A 118 1.87 -7.30 3.44
CA TYR A 118 2.11 -8.31 4.47
C TYR A 118 2.13 -7.70 5.89
N GLY A 119 2.19 -6.37 5.98
CA GLY A 119 2.23 -5.61 7.23
C GLY A 119 0.90 -4.98 7.59
N ASN A 120 0.94 -3.79 8.17
CA ASN A 120 -0.23 -3.06 8.63
C ASN A 120 -0.29 -1.68 7.99
N ILE A 121 -1.43 -1.37 7.37
CA ILE A 121 -1.77 -0.05 6.87
C ILE A 121 -3.00 0.42 7.66
N THR A 122 -2.87 1.53 8.39
CA THR A 122 -3.94 2.04 9.25
C THR A 122 -4.14 3.53 9.09
N ALA A 123 -5.36 3.98 8.86
CA ALA A 123 -5.66 5.41 8.81
C ALA A 123 -7.10 5.72 9.19
N LYS A 124 -7.44 7.01 9.25
CA LYS A 124 -8.84 7.41 9.25
C LYS A 124 -9.47 7.11 7.90
N ASN A 125 -8.85 7.53 6.80
CA ASN A 125 -9.27 7.16 5.44
C ASN A 125 -8.12 6.52 4.67
N ILE A 126 -8.42 5.48 3.90
CA ILE A 126 -7.43 4.80 3.05
C ILE A 126 -7.98 4.76 1.62
N SER A 127 -7.18 5.22 0.66
CA SER A 127 -7.42 5.09 -0.77
C SER A 127 -6.17 4.56 -1.45
N ILE A 128 -6.21 3.29 -1.90
CA ILE A 128 -5.11 2.66 -2.62
C ILE A 128 -5.58 2.36 -4.03
N THR A 129 -4.93 3.00 -4.99
CA THR A 129 -5.17 2.77 -6.42
C THR A 129 -4.02 1.95 -7.01
N THR A 130 -4.34 1.02 -7.89
CA THR A 130 -3.33 0.24 -8.61
C THR A 130 -3.72 0.02 -10.07
N TYR A 131 -2.75 -0.28 -10.93
CA TYR A 131 -2.98 -0.67 -12.32
C TYR A 131 -3.05 -2.18 -12.52
N SER A 132 -2.84 -2.97 -11.47
CA SER A 132 -2.83 -4.43 -11.47
C SER A 132 -3.42 -4.97 -10.16
N ASP A 133 -2.90 -6.06 -9.63
CA ASP A 133 -3.47 -6.74 -8.46
C ASP A 133 -3.14 -6.03 -7.14
N ILE A 134 -4.02 -6.23 -6.16
CA ILE A 134 -3.75 -5.97 -4.74
C ILE A 134 -3.76 -7.31 -4.03
N THR A 135 -2.65 -7.68 -3.39
CA THR A 135 -2.57 -8.85 -2.51
C THR A 135 -2.41 -8.40 -1.07
N ASN A 136 -3.38 -8.72 -0.23
CA ASN A 136 -3.36 -8.45 1.20
C ASN A 136 -3.25 -9.74 2.00
N GLU A 137 -2.10 -9.95 2.62
CA GLU A 137 -1.83 -11.03 3.59
C GLU A 137 -1.61 -10.46 5.01
N GLY A 138 -1.51 -9.14 5.14
CA GLY A 138 -1.48 -8.41 6.41
C GLY A 138 -2.84 -7.77 6.74
N GLN A 139 -2.81 -6.58 7.32
CA GLN A 139 -3.99 -5.80 7.68
C GLN A 139 -4.04 -4.47 6.93
N ILE A 140 -5.20 -4.14 6.37
CA ILE A 140 -5.55 -2.79 5.93
C ILE A 140 -6.80 -2.37 6.71
N SER A 141 -6.69 -1.36 7.55
CA SER A 141 -7.77 -0.95 8.46
C SER A 141 -7.98 0.56 8.43
N SER A 142 -9.16 0.97 8.00
CA SER A 142 -9.64 2.33 8.07
C SER A 142 -10.62 2.48 9.24
N THR A 143 -10.57 3.60 9.97
CA THR A 143 -11.63 3.92 10.96
C THR A 143 -12.85 4.58 10.33
N ASP A 144 -12.72 5.08 9.10
CA ASP A 144 -13.79 5.69 8.31
C ASP A 144 -13.87 4.91 6.99
N ASP A 145 -13.56 5.52 5.84
CA ASP A 145 -13.68 4.88 4.53
C ASP A 145 -12.40 4.14 4.09
N LEU A 146 -12.58 2.98 3.47
CA LEU A 146 -11.53 2.19 2.80
C LEU A 146 -11.88 2.04 1.32
N THR A 147 -11.01 2.53 0.43
CA THR A 147 -11.12 2.36 -1.02
C THR A 147 -9.92 1.60 -1.55
N LEU A 148 -10.17 0.46 -2.21
CA LEU A 148 -9.18 -0.29 -2.97
C LEU A 148 -9.63 -0.35 -4.43
N ASN A 149 -8.81 0.18 -5.34
CA ASN A 149 -9.21 0.36 -6.74
C ASN A 149 -8.12 -0.11 -7.70
N THR A 150 -8.36 -1.23 -8.39
CA THR A 150 -7.46 -1.74 -9.44
C THR A 150 -7.75 -1.17 -10.83
N LYS A 151 -8.63 -0.16 -10.92
CA LYS A 151 -9.18 0.41 -12.15
C LYS A 151 -9.83 -0.65 -13.06
N ASN A 152 -10.40 -1.69 -12.45
CA ASN A 152 -10.91 -2.89 -13.13
C ASN A 152 -9.87 -3.58 -14.03
N LYS A 153 -8.57 -3.45 -13.72
CA LYS A 153 -7.47 -4.10 -14.47
C LYS A 153 -6.87 -5.30 -13.76
N GLY A 154 -7.01 -5.36 -12.43
CA GLY A 154 -6.51 -6.47 -11.61
C GLY A 154 -7.53 -6.95 -10.59
N ALA A 155 -7.19 -8.03 -9.90
CA ALA A 155 -7.97 -8.61 -8.81
C ALA A 155 -7.54 -8.04 -7.45
N ILE A 156 -8.44 -8.12 -6.47
CA ILE A 156 -8.11 -7.91 -5.05
C ILE A 156 -8.14 -9.26 -4.37
N TYR A 157 -7.01 -9.68 -3.81
CA TYR A 157 -6.88 -10.89 -3.02
C TYR A 157 -6.74 -10.53 -1.55
N ASN A 158 -7.79 -10.74 -0.77
CA ASN A 158 -7.74 -10.61 0.68
C ASN A 158 -7.57 -11.99 1.32
N TYR A 159 -6.40 -12.19 1.92
CA TYR A 159 -6.05 -13.41 2.64
C TYR A 159 -5.81 -13.18 4.13
N SER A 160 -6.17 -12.00 4.63
CA SER A 160 -6.16 -11.65 6.04
C SER A 160 -7.26 -10.63 6.35
N THR A 161 -6.97 -9.36 6.63
CA THR A 161 -8.00 -8.42 7.11
C THR A 161 -8.08 -7.15 6.27
N LEU A 162 -9.29 -6.87 5.75
CA LEU A 162 -9.70 -5.54 5.32
C LEU A 162 -10.80 -5.04 6.26
N SER A 163 -10.65 -3.85 6.82
CA SER A 163 -11.64 -3.26 7.72
C SER A 163 -11.86 -1.78 7.40
N ALA A 164 -13.11 -1.35 7.50
CA ALA A 164 -13.55 0.04 7.45
C ALA A 164 -14.54 0.29 8.59
N GLY A 165 -14.55 1.50 9.15
CA GLY A 165 -15.64 1.89 10.06
C GLY A 165 -16.88 2.35 9.31
N GLY A 166 -16.67 3.02 8.16
CA GLY A 166 -17.70 3.48 7.24
C GLY A 166 -17.84 2.57 6.02
N ASN A 167 -17.60 3.13 4.83
CA ASN A 167 -17.73 2.42 3.57
C ASN A 167 -16.43 1.68 3.21
N MET A 168 -16.56 0.43 2.79
CA MET A 168 -15.52 -0.29 2.06
C MET A 168 -15.89 -0.33 0.58
N THR A 169 -15.14 0.38 -0.26
CA THR A 169 -15.30 0.38 -1.72
C THR A 169 -14.20 -0.44 -2.38
N LEU A 170 -14.57 -1.55 -3.01
CA LEU A 170 -13.65 -2.44 -3.73
C LEU A 170 -13.97 -2.39 -5.21
N THR A 171 -13.03 -1.92 -6.03
CA THR A 171 -13.17 -1.83 -7.49
C THR A 171 -12.11 -2.71 -8.15
N ALA A 172 -12.52 -3.82 -8.77
CA ALA A 172 -11.60 -4.80 -9.33
C ALA A 172 -12.20 -5.67 -10.43
N THR A 173 -11.39 -6.47 -11.14
CA THR A 173 -11.93 -7.50 -12.03
C THR A 173 -12.66 -8.59 -11.23
N LYS A 174 -12.11 -8.97 -10.08
CA LYS A 174 -12.70 -9.86 -9.07
C LYS A 174 -12.14 -9.55 -7.68
N VAL A 175 -12.86 -9.95 -6.65
CA VAL A 175 -12.41 -9.89 -5.25
C VAL A 175 -12.42 -11.30 -4.69
N VAL A 176 -11.29 -11.75 -4.16
CA VAL A 176 -11.12 -13.07 -3.54
C VAL A 176 -10.92 -12.87 -2.04
N ASN A 177 -11.81 -13.44 -1.24
CA ASN A 177 -11.72 -13.48 0.22
C ASN A 177 -11.65 -14.93 0.75
N GLY A 178 -11.91 -15.92 -0.11
CA GLY A 178 -12.09 -17.35 0.22
C GLY A 178 -10.86 -18.11 0.67
N GLY A 179 -9.71 -17.45 0.73
CA GLY A 179 -8.43 -18.11 0.95
C GLY A 179 -7.85 -18.79 -0.29
N LYS A 180 -6.56 -19.10 -0.19
CA LYS A 180 -5.78 -19.84 -1.20
C LYS A 180 -6.00 -21.33 -1.02
N SER A 181 -6.02 -22.10 -2.11
CA SER A 181 -5.95 -23.55 -2.02
C SER A 181 -4.60 -23.98 -1.43
N CYS A 182 -4.60 -24.92 -0.48
CA CYS A 182 -3.42 -25.36 0.26
C CYS A 182 -3.48 -26.85 0.66
N GLY A 183 -2.35 -27.38 1.16
CA GLY A 183 -2.18 -28.78 1.57
C GLY A 183 -1.74 -29.70 0.42
N ILE A 184 -1.43 -30.97 0.74
CA ILE A 184 -0.81 -31.97 -0.16
C ILE A 184 -1.63 -32.27 -1.42
N LEU A 185 -2.91 -31.83 -1.49
CA LEU A 185 -3.77 -31.98 -2.66
C LEU A 185 -4.52 -30.69 -3.03
N GLY A 186 -4.19 -29.54 -2.41
CA GLY A 186 -4.87 -28.27 -2.66
C GLY A 186 -6.36 -28.23 -2.24
N LEU A 187 -6.81 -29.21 -1.45
CA LEU A 187 -8.21 -29.38 -1.05
C LEU A 187 -8.62 -28.47 0.12
N ALA A 188 -7.67 -27.97 0.90
CA ALA A 188 -7.94 -27.06 2.01
C ALA A 188 -7.89 -25.59 1.55
N LYS A 189 -8.53 -24.70 2.32
CA LYS A 189 -8.40 -23.24 2.17
C LYS A 189 -7.56 -22.66 3.30
N CYS A 190 -6.50 -21.94 2.95
CA CYS A 190 -5.61 -21.24 3.87
C CYS A 190 -5.66 -19.74 3.63
N GLY A 191 -5.35 -18.94 4.65
CA GLY A 191 -5.42 -17.48 4.54
C GLY A 191 -6.83 -17.01 4.21
N VAL A 192 -7.84 -17.54 4.89
CA VAL A 192 -9.24 -17.11 4.69
C VAL A 192 -9.37 -15.67 5.20
N GLY A 193 -9.79 -14.78 4.31
CA GLY A 193 -9.89 -13.36 4.60
C GLY A 193 -11.09 -12.99 5.46
N THR A 194 -11.00 -11.81 6.05
CA THR A 194 -12.04 -11.10 6.79
C THR A 194 -12.26 -9.73 6.15
N LEU A 195 -13.53 -9.43 5.87
CA LEU A 195 -14.00 -8.11 5.46
C LEU A 195 -14.99 -7.58 6.49
N THR A 196 -14.76 -6.36 6.98
CA THR A 196 -15.65 -5.71 7.95
C THR A 196 -15.87 -4.25 7.56
N ALA A 197 -17.12 -3.82 7.44
CA ALA A 197 -17.50 -2.42 7.19
C ALA A 197 -18.95 -2.15 7.58
N ASP A 198 -19.36 -0.89 7.67
CA ASP A 198 -20.79 -0.56 7.75
C ASP A 198 -21.48 -0.85 6.41
N LYS A 199 -20.86 -0.44 5.29
CA LYS A 199 -21.33 -0.72 3.94
C LYS A 199 -20.21 -1.26 3.07
N LEU A 200 -20.49 -2.33 2.33
CA LEU A 200 -19.65 -2.78 1.22
C LEU A 200 -20.20 -2.22 -0.10
N VAL A 201 -19.35 -1.58 -0.89
CA VAL A 201 -19.60 -1.24 -2.31
C VAL A 201 -18.61 -2.05 -3.16
N LEU A 202 -19.11 -3.03 -3.88
CA LEU A 202 -18.31 -3.89 -4.74
C LEU A 202 -18.57 -3.54 -6.21
N ASN A 203 -17.57 -2.98 -6.88
CA ASN A 203 -17.58 -2.76 -8.33
C ASN A 203 -16.71 -3.83 -8.99
N SER A 204 -17.32 -4.79 -9.68
CA SER A 204 -16.61 -5.94 -10.24
C SER A 204 -16.96 -6.21 -11.71
N SER A 205 -15.99 -6.73 -12.48
CA SER A 205 -16.26 -7.22 -13.84
C SER A 205 -17.06 -8.54 -13.84
N GLN A 206 -17.04 -9.27 -12.73
CA GLN A 206 -17.82 -10.49 -12.57
C GLN A 206 -19.22 -10.17 -12.05
N LYS A 207 -20.23 -10.81 -12.64
CA LYS A 207 -21.66 -10.61 -12.32
C LYS A 207 -22.07 -11.05 -10.91
N TYR A 208 -21.19 -11.77 -10.22
CA TYR A 208 -21.47 -12.36 -8.91
C TYR A 208 -20.26 -12.19 -8.00
N VAL A 209 -20.54 -12.28 -6.70
CA VAL A 209 -19.59 -12.31 -5.59
C VAL A 209 -18.84 -13.67 -5.60
N SER A 210 -18.11 -13.95 -6.67
CA SER A 210 -17.32 -15.17 -6.82
C SER A 210 -16.10 -15.13 -5.90
N ASP A 211 -15.79 -16.24 -5.24
CA ASP A 211 -14.61 -16.41 -4.37
C ASP A 211 -14.51 -15.45 -3.17
N MET A 212 -15.59 -14.77 -2.79
CA MET A 212 -15.67 -14.08 -1.50
C MET A 212 -16.16 -14.99 -0.36
N GLY A 213 -15.88 -16.30 -0.41
CA GLY A 213 -15.97 -17.15 0.78
C GLY A 213 -15.11 -16.56 1.90
N GLY A 214 -15.36 -16.83 3.18
CA GLY A 214 -14.62 -16.21 4.28
C GLY A 214 -15.47 -15.25 5.11
N LYS A 215 -14.85 -14.61 6.10
CA LYS A 215 -15.60 -13.85 7.12
C LYS A 215 -16.00 -12.49 6.56
N GLN A 216 -17.28 -12.16 6.68
CA GLN A 216 -17.85 -10.94 6.14
C GLN A 216 -18.84 -10.36 7.14
N TYR A 217 -18.65 -9.09 7.50
CA TYR A 217 -19.47 -8.40 8.48
C TYR A 217 -19.85 -7.03 7.93
N PHE A 218 -21.08 -6.92 7.42
CA PHE A 218 -21.61 -5.70 6.82
C PHE A 218 -23.03 -5.42 7.29
N LYS A 219 -23.40 -4.15 7.48
CA LYS A 219 -24.80 -3.74 7.70
C LYS A 219 -25.56 -3.66 6.37
N SER A 220 -24.86 -3.28 5.29
CA SER A 220 -25.43 -3.20 3.94
C SER A 220 -24.40 -3.54 2.85
N THR A 221 -24.86 -3.92 1.67
CA THR A 221 -24.01 -4.28 0.53
C THR A 221 -24.62 -3.78 -0.77
N GLU A 222 -23.79 -3.20 -1.62
CA GLU A 222 -24.09 -2.77 -2.98
C GLU A 222 -23.11 -3.47 -3.94
N VAL A 223 -23.64 -4.17 -4.95
CA VAL A 223 -22.83 -4.87 -5.94
C VAL A 223 -23.15 -4.34 -7.32
N ASN A 224 -22.14 -3.76 -7.96
CA ASN A 224 -22.21 -3.20 -9.30
C ASN A 224 -21.37 -4.05 -10.25
N THR A 225 -21.98 -4.52 -11.33
CA THR A 225 -21.22 -5.11 -12.44
C THR A 225 -20.74 -4.01 -13.37
N VAL A 226 -19.44 -3.82 -13.46
CA VAL A 226 -18.79 -2.79 -14.28
C VAL A 226 -18.08 -3.44 -15.47
N LYS A 227 -18.27 -2.89 -16.67
CA LYS A 227 -17.63 -3.38 -17.90
C LYS A 227 -16.24 -2.79 -18.10
#